data_AF-A0A927S8Y3-F1
#
_entry.id   AF-A0A927S8Y3-F1
#
_cell.length_a   1.000
_cell.length_b   1.000
_cell.length_c   1.000
_cell.angle_alpha   90.00
_cell.angle_beta   90.00
_cell.angle_gamma   90.00
#
_symmetry.space_group_name_H-M   'P 1'
#
loop_
_entity.id
_entity.type
_entity.pdbx_description
1 polymer ?
#
loop_
_entity_poly.entity_id
_entity_poly.type
_entity_poly.pdbx_seq_one_letter_code
_entity_poly.pdbx_strand_id
1 'polypeptide(L)'
;MKDSFGNHREIESQLKSKRILYRSSEVPVRFAFEKELREHNKTKRMFPEINPYCEVYQFRDNMYGIFSESMDGMGDPWSYVIIGPEKAMLIDTGFGVGDLKGLVEAILPRKMELIVVNTHSHFDHAYGNCQFDKVYAHEAEVPALLSKRNPHIWDYLFDEEGNCIWTEFDRADIVPFKEYEIIGCPDGHIFNLGGDYEIELMFYPGHTCGHAAYLDKKNRILFAGDQCIYGSLSIGGGAPDDPYRKNASITALYKELCKIVSRMDEFDSVFPGHGVLDVSPEMLLNIKDACERVLKDPTKCDKVTEREMHGKKMVRYNTMVFLSGYLSYGPDQI
;
A
#
# COMPACT_ATOMS: atom_id res chain seq x y z
N MET A 1 17.86 19.73 -2.47
CA MET A 1 18.84 19.73 -1.35
C MET A 1 19.07 18.28 -0.98
N LYS A 2 20.32 17.79 -1.05
CA LYS A 2 20.70 16.54 -0.39
C LYS A 2 20.71 16.86 1.09
N ASP A 3 19.64 16.54 1.81
CA ASP A 3 19.65 16.66 3.26
C ASP A 3 20.54 15.54 3.80
N SER A 4 21.79 15.90 4.05
CA SER A 4 22.74 15.12 4.82
C SER A 4 22.36 15.24 6.30
N PHE A 5 21.30 14.56 6.72
CA PHE A 5 21.07 14.35 8.15
C PHE A 5 21.90 13.15 8.62
N GLY A 6 22.85 13.42 9.52
CA GLY A 6 23.79 12.46 10.07
C GLY A 6 23.13 11.33 10.87
N ASN A 7 23.87 10.23 10.98
CA ASN A 7 23.53 9.02 11.75
C ASN A 7 22.07 8.61 11.60
N HIS A 8 21.69 8.16 10.40
CA HIS A 8 20.51 7.32 10.27
C HIS A 8 20.67 6.14 11.24
N ARG A 9 19.69 5.97 12.12
CA ARG A 9 19.65 4.79 12.98
C ARG A 9 19.44 3.60 12.05
N GLU A 10 20.40 2.70 11.98
CA GLU A 10 20.28 1.56 11.08
C GLU A 10 19.37 0.49 11.70
N ILE A 11 18.56 -0.12 10.84
CA ILE A 11 17.90 -1.39 11.09
C ILE A 11 18.74 -2.44 10.38
N GLU A 12 19.15 -3.50 11.09
CA GLU A 12 19.88 -4.60 10.47
C GLU A 12 19.01 -5.29 9.42
N SER A 13 19.41 -5.16 8.15
CA SER A 13 18.71 -5.69 6.98
C SER A 13 19.57 -6.75 6.30
N GLN A 14 18.95 -7.88 5.94
CA GLN A 14 19.57 -8.92 5.11
C GLN A 14 19.10 -8.86 3.65
N LEU A 15 18.31 -7.83 3.31
CA LEU A 15 17.80 -7.64 1.95
C LEU A 15 18.94 -7.26 1.01
N LYS A 16 18.80 -7.64 -0.26
CA LYS A 16 19.72 -7.23 -1.34
C LYS A 16 19.57 -5.74 -1.68
N SER A 17 18.46 -5.10 -1.30
CA SER A 17 18.26 -3.66 -1.46
C SER A 17 19.03 -2.85 -0.43
N LYS A 18 19.43 -1.63 -0.80
CA LYS A 18 20.07 -0.68 0.11
C LYS A 18 19.56 0.74 -0.13
N ARG A 19 18.82 1.28 0.83
CA ARG A 19 18.30 2.66 0.73
C ARG A 19 19.43 3.69 0.74
N ILE A 20 19.42 4.57 -0.27
CA ILE A 20 20.40 5.66 -0.48
C ILE A 20 19.81 7.02 -0.09
N LEU A 21 18.53 7.25 -0.42
CA LEU A 21 17.87 8.53 -0.27
C LEU A 21 16.45 8.38 0.27
N TYR A 22 16.19 9.06 1.40
CA TYR A 22 14.85 9.19 1.96
C TYR A 22 14.19 10.46 1.42
N ARG A 23 12.97 10.36 0.88
CA ARG A 23 12.19 11.53 0.46
C ARG A 23 11.34 12.11 1.59
N SER A 24 11.12 11.35 2.66
CA SER A 24 10.37 11.78 3.85
C SER A 24 11.23 11.70 5.09
N SER A 25 11.03 12.63 6.02
CA SER A 25 11.56 12.50 7.38
C SER A 25 11.00 11.23 8.02
N GLU A 26 11.88 10.45 8.64
CA GLU A 26 11.50 9.28 9.42
C GLU A 26 10.51 9.65 10.53
N VAL A 27 9.42 8.89 10.66
CA VAL A 27 8.46 9.05 11.77
C VAL A 27 8.99 8.21 12.94
N PRO A 28 9.32 8.80 14.11
CA PRO A 28 10.01 8.06 15.18
C PRO A 28 9.30 6.79 15.66
N VAL A 29 7.97 6.80 15.71
CA VAL A 29 7.15 5.64 16.09
C VAL A 29 7.28 4.51 15.06
N ARG A 30 7.30 4.86 13.77
CA ARG A 30 7.47 3.91 12.67
C ARG A 30 8.84 3.24 12.75
N PHE A 31 9.89 4.03 12.97
CA PHE A 31 11.25 3.50 13.12
C PHE A 31 11.36 2.51 14.29
N ALA A 32 10.87 2.89 15.48
CA ALA A 32 10.94 2.03 16.65
C ALA A 32 10.18 0.70 16.43
N PHE A 33 8.99 0.78 15.83
CA PHE A 33 8.22 -0.41 15.45
C PHE A 33 8.97 -1.29 14.45
N GLU A 34 9.45 -0.71 13.35
CA GLU A 34 10.17 -1.47 12.31
C GLU A 34 11.46 -2.07 12.86
N LYS A 35 12.20 -1.38 13.72
CA LYS A 35 13.42 -1.93 14.34
C LYS A 35 13.12 -3.17 15.17
N GLU A 36 12.14 -3.09 16.08
CA GLU A 36 11.73 -4.24 16.90
C GLU A 36 11.19 -5.39 16.05
N LEU A 37 10.35 -5.08 15.05
CA LEU A 37 9.78 -6.07 14.15
C LEU A 37 10.87 -6.77 13.33
N ARG A 38 11.78 -6.01 12.72
CA ARG A 38 12.78 -6.53 11.79
C ARG A 38 13.95 -7.21 12.48
N GLU A 39 14.36 -6.77 13.66
CA GLU A 39 15.52 -7.34 14.36
C GLU A 39 15.15 -8.47 15.32
N HIS A 40 13.92 -8.49 15.83
CA HIS A 40 13.57 -9.34 16.99
C HIS A 40 12.33 -10.22 16.82
N ASN A 41 11.53 -10.05 15.76
CA ASN A 41 10.35 -10.90 15.55
C ASN A 41 10.74 -12.33 15.14
N LYS A 42 10.37 -13.31 15.98
CA LYS A 42 10.68 -14.73 15.80
C LYS A 42 10.01 -15.39 14.59
N THR A 43 8.97 -14.76 14.05
CA THR A 43 8.27 -15.24 12.85
C THR A 43 8.93 -14.77 11.56
N LYS A 44 9.90 -13.83 11.64
CA LYS A 44 10.62 -13.34 10.47
C LYS A 44 11.31 -14.50 9.75
N ARG A 45 11.09 -14.60 8.45
CA ARG A 45 11.75 -15.54 7.54
C ARG A 45 12.27 -14.81 6.32
N MET A 46 13.39 -15.30 5.80
CA MET A 46 14.02 -14.83 4.58
C MET A 46 14.05 -15.97 3.56
N PHE A 47 13.89 -15.63 2.29
CA PHE A 47 13.97 -16.56 1.17
C PHE A 47 14.94 -16.02 0.11
N PRO A 48 16.23 -15.82 0.45
CA PRO A 48 17.18 -15.10 -0.40
C PRO A 48 17.40 -15.75 -1.78
N GLU A 49 17.22 -17.06 -1.88
CA GLU A 49 17.33 -17.81 -3.14
C GLU A 49 16.11 -17.65 -4.07
N ILE A 50 15.00 -17.10 -3.56
CA ILE A 50 13.75 -16.90 -4.31
C ILE A 50 13.51 -15.41 -4.52
N ASN A 51 13.40 -14.65 -3.43
CA ASN A 51 13.24 -13.21 -3.47
C ASN A 51 14.09 -12.56 -2.37
N PRO A 52 15.29 -12.05 -2.71
CA PRO A 52 16.19 -11.44 -1.74
C PRO A 52 15.80 -10.00 -1.37
N TYR A 53 14.66 -9.49 -1.82
CA TYR A 53 14.18 -8.13 -1.56
C TYR A 53 13.04 -8.07 -0.56
N CYS A 54 12.61 -9.22 -0.02
CA CYS A 54 11.48 -9.31 0.89
C CYS A 54 11.81 -10.00 2.21
N GLU A 55 11.17 -9.53 3.29
CA GLU A 55 11.12 -10.20 4.59
C GLU A 55 9.69 -10.71 4.80
N VAL A 56 9.53 -11.95 5.30
CA VAL A 56 8.22 -12.58 5.49
C VAL A 56 7.93 -12.74 6.98
N TYR A 57 6.73 -12.37 7.41
CA TYR A 57 6.27 -12.45 8.79
C TYR A 57 4.94 -13.20 8.86
N GLN A 58 4.77 -14.03 9.88
CA GLN A 58 3.50 -14.69 10.16
C GLN A 58 2.79 -13.96 11.30
N PHE A 59 1.71 -13.23 10.99
CA PHE A 59 0.99 -12.43 11.99
C PHE A 59 -0.26 -13.11 12.54
N ARG A 60 -0.83 -14.07 11.81
CA ARG A 60 -1.83 -15.03 12.29
C ARG A 60 -1.50 -16.41 11.74
N ASP A 61 -2.15 -17.46 12.23
CA ASP A 61 -1.87 -18.85 11.82
C ASP A 61 -1.94 -19.04 10.29
N ASN A 62 -2.88 -18.37 9.62
CA ASN A 62 -3.07 -18.45 8.17
C ASN A 62 -2.82 -17.13 7.43
N MET A 63 -2.17 -16.15 8.07
CA MET A 63 -1.94 -14.83 7.49
C MET A 63 -0.48 -14.42 7.63
N TYR A 64 0.10 -14.03 6.50
CA TYR A 64 1.47 -13.56 6.39
C TYR A 64 1.52 -12.14 5.84
N GLY A 65 2.47 -11.35 6.33
CA GLY A 65 2.85 -10.09 5.70
C GLY A 65 4.23 -10.21 5.06
N ILE A 66 4.38 -9.59 3.91
CA ILE A 66 5.61 -9.52 3.13
C ILE A 66 6.04 -8.06 3.13
N PHE A 67 7.16 -7.77 3.80
CA PHE A 67 7.80 -6.47 3.81
C PHE A 67 8.75 -6.37 2.63
N SER A 68 8.77 -5.22 1.96
CA SER A 68 9.86 -4.86 1.05
C SER A 68 10.28 -3.42 1.29
N GLU A 69 11.56 -3.13 1.05
CA GLU A 69 12.01 -1.73 1.10
C GLU A 69 11.45 -0.97 -0.11
N SER A 70 10.96 0.25 0.09
CA SER A 70 10.52 1.09 -1.03
C SER A 70 11.69 1.40 -1.97
N MET A 71 11.43 1.24 -3.26
CA MET A 71 12.38 1.50 -4.34
C MET A 71 12.42 2.97 -4.78
N ASP A 72 11.44 3.77 -4.33
CA ASP A 72 11.27 5.17 -4.72
C ASP A 72 11.47 6.19 -3.59
N GLY A 73 11.91 5.71 -2.42
CA GLY A 73 12.20 6.52 -1.24
C GLY A 73 10.97 6.99 -0.48
N MET A 74 9.79 6.46 -0.78
CA MET A 74 8.54 6.65 -0.02
C MET A 74 8.44 5.66 1.16
N GLY A 75 7.21 5.30 1.57
CA GLY A 75 6.97 4.32 2.64
C GLY A 75 7.34 2.92 2.18
N ASP A 76 7.82 2.09 3.10
CA ASP A 76 8.10 0.68 2.80
C ASP A 76 6.76 -0.06 2.69
N PRO A 77 6.46 -0.72 1.55
CA PRO A 77 5.17 -1.36 1.36
C PRO A 77 5.09 -2.74 1.99
N TRP A 78 3.85 -3.08 2.34
CA TRP A 78 3.43 -4.40 2.76
C TRP A 78 2.55 -5.05 1.70
N SER A 79 2.79 -6.33 1.43
CA SER A 79 1.84 -7.21 0.75
C SER A 79 1.37 -8.29 1.73
N TYR A 80 0.18 -8.83 1.53
CA TYR A 80 -0.42 -9.78 2.48
C TYR A 80 -0.84 -11.07 1.80
N VAL A 81 -0.58 -12.20 2.46
CA VAL A 81 -1.03 -13.52 2.02
C VAL A 81 -2.00 -14.08 3.04
N ILE A 82 -3.22 -14.41 2.60
CA ILE A 82 -4.24 -15.07 3.41
C ILE A 82 -4.48 -16.47 2.85
N ILE A 83 -4.33 -17.49 3.68
CA ILE A 83 -4.47 -18.89 3.29
C ILE A 83 -5.83 -19.39 3.76
N GLY A 84 -6.74 -19.63 2.82
CA GLY A 84 -8.02 -20.27 3.10
C GLY A 84 -7.96 -21.80 3.00
N PRO A 85 -9.11 -22.49 3.15
CA PRO A 85 -9.17 -23.94 3.07
C PRO A 85 -8.76 -24.51 1.71
N GLU A 86 -9.07 -23.82 0.60
CA GLU A 86 -8.88 -24.33 -0.78
C GLU A 86 -7.99 -23.41 -1.63
N LYS A 87 -8.12 -22.09 -1.45
CA LYS A 87 -7.39 -21.06 -2.20
C LYS A 87 -6.63 -20.14 -1.24
N ALA A 88 -5.70 -19.38 -1.78
CA ALA A 88 -5.05 -18.29 -1.08
C ALA A 88 -5.33 -16.96 -1.77
N MET A 89 -5.22 -15.86 -1.02
CA MET A 89 -5.27 -14.50 -1.56
C MET A 89 -3.92 -13.81 -1.34
N LEU A 90 -3.42 -13.14 -2.37
CA LEU A 90 -2.33 -12.17 -2.28
C LEU A 90 -2.91 -10.77 -2.46
N ILE A 91 -2.73 -9.90 -1.47
CA ILE A 91 -3.08 -8.48 -1.51
C ILE A 91 -1.82 -7.69 -1.80
N ASP A 92 -1.84 -6.95 -2.92
CA ASP A 92 -0.75 -6.17 -3.47
C ASP A 92 0.48 -6.98 -3.89
N THR A 93 1.28 -6.40 -4.78
CA THR A 93 2.36 -7.10 -5.51
C THR A 93 3.72 -6.38 -5.46
N GLY A 94 3.84 -5.32 -4.67
CA GLY A 94 5.09 -4.61 -4.53
C GLY A 94 5.52 -3.87 -5.82
N PHE A 95 6.78 -3.42 -5.80
CA PHE A 95 7.45 -2.79 -6.93
C PHE A 95 7.77 -3.72 -8.10
N GLY A 96 7.54 -5.04 -8.00
CA GLY A 96 7.96 -5.99 -9.04
C GLY A 96 9.48 -6.17 -9.14
N VAL A 97 10.19 -6.09 -8.00
CA VAL A 97 11.61 -6.45 -7.88
C VAL A 97 11.72 -7.78 -7.12
N GLY A 98 12.35 -8.78 -7.73
CA GLY A 98 12.43 -10.15 -7.23
C GLY A 98 11.19 -11.02 -7.53
N ASP A 99 11.31 -12.33 -7.27
CA ASP A 99 10.25 -13.32 -7.54
C ASP A 99 9.22 -13.40 -6.40
N LEU A 100 8.29 -12.44 -6.36
CA LEU A 100 7.18 -12.45 -5.38
C LEU A 100 6.27 -13.66 -5.57
N LYS A 101 6.03 -14.08 -6.81
CA LYS A 101 5.16 -15.24 -7.07
C LYS A 101 5.75 -16.52 -6.48
N GLY A 102 7.02 -16.81 -6.78
CA GLY A 102 7.74 -17.94 -6.20
C GLY A 102 7.83 -17.85 -4.68
N LEU A 103 8.01 -16.63 -4.13
CA LEU A 103 8.00 -16.41 -2.68
C LEU A 103 6.66 -16.82 -2.05
N VAL A 104 5.54 -16.35 -2.63
CA VAL A 104 4.20 -16.71 -2.15
C VAL A 104 3.98 -18.22 -2.27
N GLU A 105 4.34 -18.83 -3.40
CA GLU A 105 4.24 -20.28 -3.61
C GLU A 105 5.05 -21.08 -2.55
N ALA A 106 6.20 -20.57 -2.11
CA ALA A 106 7.03 -21.20 -1.07
C ALA A 106 6.46 -21.06 0.36
N ILE A 107 5.62 -20.05 0.61
CA ILE A 107 4.93 -19.84 1.90
C ILE A 107 3.70 -20.74 2.00
N LEU A 108 3.04 -21.05 0.87
CA LEU A 108 1.83 -21.86 0.86
C LEU A 108 2.11 -23.31 1.31
N PRO A 109 1.21 -23.92 2.09
CA PRO A 109 1.40 -25.29 2.60
C PRO A 109 1.35 -26.36 1.49
N ARG A 110 0.81 -26.00 0.32
CA ARG A 110 0.71 -26.82 -0.88
C ARG A 110 0.45 -25.91 -2.08
N LYS A 111 0.49 -26.47 -3.29
CA LYS A 111 0.00 -25.76 -4.47
C LYS A 111 -1.49 -25.45 -4.33
N MET A 112 -1.85 -24.18 -4.36
CA MET A 112 -3.22 -23.68 -4.23
C MET A 112 -3.50 -22.67 -5.36
N GLU A 113 -4.77 -22.49 -5.69
CA GLU A 113 -5.17 -21.36 -6.53
C GLU A 113 -4.89 -20.06 -5.77
N LEU A 114 -4.29 -19.09 -6.44
CA LEU A 114 -3.97 -17.78 -5.87
C LEU A 114 -4.86 -16.72 -6.50
N ILE A 115 -5.66 -16.06 -5.67
CA ILE A 115 -6.43 -14.87 -6.03
C ILE A 115 -5.55 -13.65 -5.73
N VAL A 116 -5.16 -12.91 -6.77
CA VAL A 116 -4.31 -11.71 -6.61
C VAL A 116 -5.18 -10.48 -6.70
N VAL A 117 -5.17 -9.65 -5.66
CA VAL A 117 -5.96 -8.42 -5.59
C VAL A 117 -5.04 -7.21 -5.38
N ASN A 118 -5.38 -6.06 -5.94
CA ASN A 118 -4.71 -4.80 -5.63
C ASN A 118 -5.60 -3.90 -4.78
N THR A 119 -5.04 -3.25 -3.78
CA THR A 119 -5.70 -2.16 -3.05
C THR A 119 -5.84 -0.95 -3.96
N HIS A 120 -4.80 -0.62 -4.73
CA HIS A 120 -4.80 0.46 -5.70
C HIS A 120 -3.64 0.34 -6.71
N SER A 121 -3.56 1.27 -7.66
CA SER A 121 -2.65 1.21 -8.81
C SER A 121 -1.25 1.83 -8.59
N HIS A 122 -0.86 2.23 -7.37
CA HIS A 122 0.49 2.77 -7.19
C HIS A 122 1.59 1.71 -7.35
N PHE A 123 2.79 2.22 -7.59
CA PHE A 123 3.97 1.50 -8.05
C PHE A 123 4.36 0.38 -7.08
N ASP A 124 4.34 0.70 -5.79
CA ASP A 124 4.56 -0.16 -4.64
C ASP A 124 3.47 -1.21 -4.38
N HIS A 125 2.35 -1.17 -5.10
CA HIS A 125 1.22 -2.08 -4.88
C HIS A 125 0.87 -2.93 -6.10
N ALA A 126 1.13 -2.44 -7.31
CA ALA A 126 0.62 -3.05 -8.53
C ALA A 126 1.70 -3.44 -9.55
N TYR A 127 2.98 -3.10 -9.35
CA TYR A 127 3.97 -3.32 -10.40
C TYR A 127 4.45 -4.76 -10.50
N GLY A 128 4.36 -5.51 -9.40
CA GLY A 128 4.58 -6.95 -9.45
C GLY A 128 3.50 -7.75 -10.18
N ASN A 129 2.38 -7.11 -10.59
CA ASN A 129 1.27 -7.78 -11.29
C ASN A 129 1.71 -8.57 -12.53
N CYS A 130 2.78 -8.16 -13.22
CA CYS A 130 3.33 -8.86 -14.40
C CYS A 130 3.71 -10.33 -14.14
N GLN A 131 3.88 -10.73 -12.87
CA GLN A 131 4.17 -12.13 -12.50
C GLN A 131 2.93 -13.04 -12.58
N PHE A 132 1.73 -12.47 -12.65
CA PHE A 132 0.46 -13.18 -12.56
C PHE A 132 -0.34 -13.06 -13.87
N ASP A 133 -1.21 -14.04 -14.14
CA ASP A 133 -2.03 -14.01 -15.37
C ASP A 133 -3.27 -13.11 -15.21
N LYS A 134 -3.73 -12.92 -13.97
CA LYS A 134 -4.99 -12.26 -13.63
C LYS A 134 -4.88 -11.57 -12.27
N VAL A 135 -5.36 -10.34 -12.20
CA VAL A 135 -5.48 -9.58 -10.96
C VAL A 135 -6.87 -8.95 -10.85
N TYR A 136 -7.33 -8.76 -9.62
CA TYR A 136 -8.62 -8.14 -9.33
C TYR A 136 -8.39 -6.80 -8.63
N ALA A 137 -9.24 -5.83 -8.90
CA ALA A 137 -9.25 -4.55 -8.19
C ALA A 137 -10.67 -3.99 -8.20
N HIS A 138 -10.94 -2.95 -7.42
CA HIS A 138 -12.21 -2.24 -7.55
C HIS A 138 -12.36 -1.67 -8.97
N GLU A 139 -13.56 -1.71 -9.54
CA GLU A 139 -13.84 -1.30 -10.93
C GLU A 139 -13.39 0.13 -11.24
N ALA A 140 -13.43 1.02 -10.24
CA ALA A 140 -12.98 2.41 -10.39
C ALA A 140 -11.46 2.58 -10.45
N GLU A 141 -10.67 1.54 -10.14
CA GLU A 141 -9.20 1.57 -10.23
C GLU A 141 -8.70 1.00 -11.56
N VAL A 142 -9.55 0.29 -12.30
CA VAL A 142 -9.19 -0.37 -13.56
C VAL A 142 -8.60 0.61 -14.59
N PRO A 143 -9.15 1.82 -14.80
CA PRO A 143 -8.54 2.78 -15.74
C PRO A 143 -7.09 3.13 -15.37
N ALA A 144 -6.82 3.37 -14.08
CA ALA A 144 -5.49 3.69 -13.58
C ALA A 144 -4.53 2.49 -13.74
N LEU A 145 -4.96 1.27 -13.40
CA LEU A 145 -4.17 0.05 -13.63
C LEU A 145 -3.85 -0.17 -15.12
N LEU A 146 -4.81 0.05 -16.02
CA LEU A 146 -4.60 -0.08 -17.47
C LEU A 146 -3.59 0.94 -17.99
N SER A 147 -3.69 2.20 -17.57
CA SER A 147 -2.74 3.25 -17.98
C SER A 147 -1.31 2.97 -17.52
N LYS A 148 -1.16 2.32 -16.37
CA LYS A 148 0.12 1.91 -15.79
C LYS A 148 0.56 0.51 -16.21
N ARG A 149 -0.15 -0.19 -17.10
CA ARG A 149 0.25 -1.51 -17.61
C ARG A 149 1.08 -1.35 -18.88
N ASN A 150 2.34 -0.92 -18.72
CA ASN A 150 3.25 -0.71 -19.86
C ASN A 150 4.70 -1.13 -19.51
N PRO A 151 5.59 -1.37 -20.50
CA PRO A 151 6.93 -1.89 -20.23
C PRO A 151 7.91 -0.86 -19.62
N HIS A 152 7.55 0.43 -19.60
CA HIS A 152 8.41 1.52 -19.10
C HIS A 152 8.12 1.89 -17.65
N ILE A 153 7.28 1.11 -16.97
CA ILE A 153 6.70 1.51 -15.69
C ILE A 153 7.76 1.73 -14.61
N TRP A 154 8.87 1.01 -14.66
CA TRP A 154 10.00 1.11 -13.72
C TRP A 154 11.05 2.16 -14.09
N ASP A 155 10.98 2.78 -15.28
CA ASP A 155 12.06 3.64 -15.78
C ASP A 155 12.33 4.83 -14.85
N TYR A 156 11.29 5.32 -14.13
CA TYR A 156 11.42 6.41 -13.18
C TYR A 156 12.29 6.10 -11.94
N LEU A 157 12.62 4.83 -11.69
CA LEU A 157 13.50 4.41 -10.59
C LEU A 157 14.98 4.70 -10.87
N PHE A 158 15.32 5.05 -12.12
CA PHE A 158 16.69 5.21 -12.60
C PHE A 158 16.95 6.64 -13.12
N ASP A 159 18.18 7.13 -12.92
CA ASP A 159 18.67 8.37 -13.54
C ASP A 159 19.06 8.17 -15.01
N GLU A 160 19.53 9.24 -15.67
CA GLU A 160 19.92 9.20 -17.09
C GLU A 160 21.12 8.28 -17.34
N GLU A 161 21.96 8.07 -16.33
CA GLU A 161 23.10 7.15 -16.34
C GLU A 161 22.71 5.70 -16.01
N GLY A 162 21.45 5.45 -15.62
CA GLY A 162 20.92 4.14 -15.29
C GLY A 162 21.17 3.69 -13.85
N ASN A 163 21.61 4.58 -12.96
CA ASN A 163 21.76 4.28 -11.53
C ASN A 163 20.41 4.40 -10.82
N CYS A 164 20.23 3.63 -9.74
CA CYS A 164 19.06 3.75 -8.88
C CYS A 164 19.05 5.12 -8.18
N ILE A 165 17.91 5.81 -8.16
CA ILE A 165 17.81 7.14 -7.57
C ILE A 165 17.66 7.10 -6.04
N TRP A 166 16.88 6.15 -5.50
CA TRP A 166 16.49 6.13 -4.08
C TRP A 166 17.01 4.94 -3.29
N THR A 167 16.98 3.75 -3.88
CA THR A 167 17.35 2.49 -3.23
C THR A 167 18.17 1.69 -4.23
N GLU A 168 19.40 1.28 -3.88
CA GLU A 168 20.19 0.38 -4.71
C GLU A 168 19.53 -0.98 -4.75
N PHE A 169 19.33 -1.52 -5.95
CA PHE A 169 18.97 -2.90 -6.21
C PHE A 169 19.52 -3.29 -7.59
N ASP A 170 19.40 -4.56 -7.96
CA ASP A 170 19.87 -5.03 -9.26
C ASP A 170 18.77 -4.85 -10.29
N ARG A 171 19.02 -4.07 -11.33
CA ARG A 171 18.05 -3.83 -12.41
C ARG A 171 17.65 -5.13 -13.10
N ALA A 172 18.52 -6.14 -13.12
CA ALA A 172 18.23 -7.45 -13.70
C ALA A 172 17.15 -8.23 -12.91
N ASP A 173 16.89 -7.85 -11.66
CA ASP A 173 15.89 -8.48 -10.80
C ASP A 173 14.50 -7.83 -10.92
N ILE A 174 14.33 -6.82 -11.80
CA ILE A 174 13.00 -6.34 -12.19
C ILE A 174 12.31 -7.43 -13.01
N VAL A 175 11.06 -7.73 -12.63
CA VAL A 175 10.27 -8.73 -13.35
C VAL A 175 10.06 -8.31 -14.81
N PRO A 176 10.11 -9.25 -15.77
CA PRO A 176 9.85 -8.91 -17.15
C PRO A 176 8.41 -8.41 -17.32
N PHE A 177 8.22 -7.38 -18.13
CA PHE A 177 6.88 -6.94 -18.49
C PHE A 177 6.13 -8.08 -19.19
N LYS A 178 4.92 -8.33 -18.72
CA LYS A 178 4.00 -9.32 -19.28
C LYS A 178 2.58 -8.78 -19.12
N GLU A 179 1.78 -8.89 -20.18
CA GLU A 179 0.36 -8.57 -20.13
C GLU A 179 -0.38 -9.52 -19.18
N TYR A 180 -1.27 -8.95 -18.38
CA TYR A 180 -2.12 -9.66 -17.42
C TYR A 180 -3.56 -9.13 -17.50
N GLU A 181 -4.52 -10.00 -17.21
CA GLU A 181 -5.93 -9.64 -17.16
C GLU A 181 -6.23 -8.82 -15.89
N ILE A 182 -6.98 -7.73 -16.03
CA ILE A 182 -7.45 -6.91 -14.91
C ILE A 182 -8.97 -7.09 -14.82
N ILE A 183 -9.45 -7.60 -13.69
CA ILE A 183 -10.87 -7.76 -13.41
C ILE A 183 -11.33 -6.67 -12.45
N GLY A 184 -12.26 -5.83 -12.92
CA GLY A 184 -12.95 -4.86 -12.07
C GLY A 184 -14.04 -5.54 -11.25
N CYS A 185 -13.99 -5.37 -9.94
CA CYS A 185 -14.99 -5.83 -8.99
C CYS A 185 -15.80 -4.66 -8.44
N PRO A 186 -17.13 -4.80 -8.28
CA PRO A 186 -17.93 -3.79 -7.62
C PRO A 186 -17.65 -3.78 -6.11
N ASP A 187 -18.06 -2.70 -5.43
CA ASP A 187 -18.12 -2.64 -3.97
C ASP A 187 -18.91 -3.82 -3.37
N GLY A 188 -18.40 -4.42 -2.29
CA GLY A 188 -18.99 -5.58 -1.63
C GLY A 188 -18.73 -6.93 -2.32
N HIS A 189 -17.87 -6.99 -3.35
CA HIS A 189 -17.52 -8.26 -3.99
C HIS A 189 -16.89 -9.25 -2.99
N ILE A 190 -17.35 -10.51 -3.02
CA ILE A 190 -16.89 -11.57 -2.11
C ILE A 190 -15.98 -12.54 -2.84
N PHE A 191 -14.75 -12.67 -2.34
CA PHE A 191 -13.81 -13.71 -2.74
C PHE A 191 -13.88 -14.89 -1.76
N ASN A 192 -14.25 -16.07 -2.25
CA ASN A 192 -14.31 -17.28 -1.44
C ASN A 192 -13.00 -18.09 -1.55
N LEU A 193 -12.31 -18.26 -0.42
CA LEU A 193 -11.05 -19.00 -0.32
C LEU A 193 -11.25 -20.50 0.00
N GLY A 194 -12.48 -21.00 -0.11
CA GLY A 194 -12.89 -22.37 0.22
C GLY A 194 -13.83 -22.41 1.43
N GLY A 195 -14.81 -23.31 1.40
CA GLY A 195 -15.81 -23.44 2.47
C GLY A 195 -16.52 -22.12 2.79
N ASP A 196 -16.50 -21.72 4.07
CA ASP A 196 -17.09 -20.48 4.58
C ASP A 196 -16.05 -19.35 4.81
N TYR A 197 -14.88 -19.44 4.19
CA TYR A 197 -13.82 -18.45 4.29
C TYR A 197 -13.98 -17.38 3.20
N GLU A 198 -14.51 -16.21 3.58
CA GLU A 198 -14.83 -15.10 2.69
C GLU A 198 -13.99 -13.86 2.99
N ILE A 199 -13.46 -13.26 1.92
CA ILE A 199 -12.85 -11.92 1.95
C ILE A 199 -13.74 -10.97 1.15
N GLU A 200 -14.15 -9.86 1.75
CA GLU A 200 -14.98 -8.85 1.10
C GLU A 200 -14.14 -7.66 0.64
N LEU A 201 -14.31 -7.23 -0.62
CA LEU A 201 -13.80 -5.97 -1.12
C LEU A 201 -14.70 -4.84 -0.63
N MET A 202 -14.12 -3.86 0.07
CA MET A 202 -14.79 -2.64 0.48
C MET A 202 -14.22 -1.45 -0.29
N PHE A 203 -15.07 -0.71 -1.00
CA PHE A 203 -14.66 0.50 -1.69
C PHE A 203 -14.21 1.56 -0.66
N TYR A 204 -12.95 2.00 -0.77
CA TYR A 204 -12.34 2.93 0.18
C TYR A 204 -11.58 4.07 -0.55
N PRO A 205 -12.28 4.91 -1.31
CA PRO A 205 -11.68 5.89 -2.21
C PRO A 205 -11.01 7.06 -1.48
N GLY A 206 -10.30 7.88 -2.26
CA GLY A 206 -9.73 9.15 -1.82
C GLY A 206 -8.26 9.22 -2.17
N HIS A 207 -7.52 8.15 -1.85
CA HIS A 207 -6.10 8.05 -2.15
C HIS A 207 -5.89 7.96 -3.66
N THR A 208 -6.61 7.02 -4.28
CA THR A 208 -6.86 6.94 -5.72
C THR A 208 -8.36 6.84 -5.98
N CYS A 209 -8.74 6.75 -7.26
CA CYS A 209 -10.14 6.73 -7.71
C CYS A 209 -10.91 5.47 -7.30
N GLY A 210 -10.21 4.35 -7.18
CA GLY A 210 -10.75 3.04 -6.85
C GLY A 210 -9.97 2.34 -5.75
N HIS A 211 -9.32 3.07 -4.85
CA HIS A 211 -8.68 2.46 -3.69
C HIS A 211 -9.70 1.58 -2.94
N ALA A 212 -9.27 0.38 -2.56
CA ALA A 212 -10.08 -0.63 -1.91
C ALA A 212 -9.39 -1.17 -0.66
N ALA A 213 -10.21 -1.52 0.32
CA ALA A 213 -9.83 -2.36 1.44
C ALA A 213 -10.38 -3.78 1.27
N TYR A 214 -9.79 -4.74 1.98
CA TYR A 214 -10.23 -6.13 1.99
C TYR A 214 -10.52 -6.58 3.41
N LEU A 215 -11.75 -7.00 3.69
CA LEU A 215 -12.20 -7.45 5.00
C LEU A 215 -12.14 -8.98 5.07
N ASP A 216 -11.23 -9.50 5.87
CA ASP A 216 -11.21 -10.91 6.29
C ASP A 216 -12.16 -11.09 7.47
N LYS A 217 -13.33 -11.67 7.19
CA LYS A 217 -14.39 -11.88 8.20
C LYS A 217 -14.03 -12.93 9.25
N LYS A 218 -13.17 -13.88 8.91
CA LYS A 218 -12.78 -14.97 9.83
C LYS A 218 -11.72 -14.50 10.81
N ASN A 219 -10.70 -13.83 10.33
CA ASN A 219 -9.67 -13.24 11.19
C ASN A 219 -10.10 -11.91 11.82
N ARG A 220 -11.21 -11.31 11.36
CA ARG A 220 -11.70 -10.00 11.81
C ARG A 220 -10.63 -8.92 11.54
N ILE A 221 -10.07 -8.93 10.33
CA ILE A 221 -8.99 -8.03 9.89
C ILE A 221 -9.44 -7.21 8.68
N LEU A 222 -9.19 -5.90 8.72
CA LEU A 222 -9.31 -5.02 7.55
C LEU A 222 -7.92 -4.71 6.98
N PHE A 223 -7.66 -5.15 5.75
CA PHE A 223 -6.49 -4.74 4.97
C PHE A 223 -6.79 -3.42 4.28
N ALA A 224 -6.29 -2.31 4.83
CA ALA A 224 -6.74 -0.96 4.49
C ALA A 224 -5.88 -0.24 3.45
N GLY A 225 -4.80 -0.86 2.96
CA GLY A 225 -3.85 -0.21 2.06
C GLY A 225 -3.41 1.17 2.58
N ASP A 226 -3.25 2.12 1.68
CA ASP A 226 -2.71 3.46 1.97
C ASP A 226 -3.68 4.44 2.64
N GLN A 227 -4.92 4.01 2.85
CA GLN A 227 -5.96 4.82 3.49
C GLN A 227 -5.95 4.75 5.02
N CYS A 228 -5.06 3.96 5.65
CA CYS A 228 -4.98 3.87 7.10
C CYS A 228 -3.53 3.73 7.61
N ILE A 229 -2.64 4.63 7.22
CA ILE A 229 -1.21 4.56 7.58
C ILE A 229 -0.84 5.46 8.77
N TYR A 230 0.24 5.12 9.49
CA TYR A 230 0.91 6.02 10.43
C TYR A 230 1.85 6.96 9.66
N GLY A 231 1.33 8.13 9.28
CA GLY A 231 2.06 9.08 8.47
C GLY A 231 1.16 10.05 7.72
N SER A 232 1.54 10.40 6.50
CA SER A 232 0.80 11.34 5.66
C SER A 232 -0.09 10.60 4.66
N LEU A 233 -1.39 10.49 4.95
CA LEU A 233 -2.39 9.97 4.03
C LEU A 233 -2.58 10.97 2.90
N SER A 234 -2.18 10.60 1.68
CA SER A 234 -2.28 11.49 0.53
C SER A 234 -3.58 11.27 -0.23
N ILE A 235 -4.37 12.31 -0.44
CA ILE A 235 -5.61 12.27 -1.23
C ILE A 235 -5.34 12.81 -2.63
N GLY A 236 -6.05 12.28 -3.63
CA GLY A 236 -6.12 12.86 -4.98
C GLY A 236 -5.19 12.27 -6.04
N GLY A 237 -4.86 10.99 -5.97
CA GLY A 237 -4.07 10.24 -6.96
C GLY A 237 -4.79 9.89 -8.27
N GLY A 238 -5.85 10.61 -8.65
CA GLY A 238 -6.60 10.37 -9.89
C GLY A 238 -6.01 11.12 -11.09
N ALA A 239 -5.80 10.42 -12.20
CA ALA A 239 -5.35 11.05 -13.45
C ALA A 239 -6.40 12.04 -13.98
N PRO A 240 -6.00 13.13 -14.68
CA PRO A 240 -6.94 14.15 -15.14
C PRO A 240 -8.10 13.66 -15.99
N ASP A 241 -7.87 12.61 -16.78
CA ASP A 241 -8.79 11.96 -17.71
C ASP A 241 -9.46 10.69 -17.13
N ASP A 242 -9.20 10.34 -15.87
CA ASP A 242 -9.83 9.20 -15.21
C ASP A 242 -11.35 9.46 -15.03
N PRO A 243 -12.23 8.57 -15.53
CA PRO A 243 -13.68 8.75 -15.41
C PRO A 243 -14.18 8.78 -13.95
N TYR A 244 -13.39 8.24 -13.02
CA TYR A 244 -13.67 8.18 -11.60
C TYR A 244 -12.83 9.18 -10.79
N ARG A 245 -12.18 10.16 -11.43
CA ARG A 245 -11.33 11.18 -10.77
C ARG A 245 -11.96 11.81 -9.53
N LYS A 246 -13.27 12.08 -9.56
CA LYS A 246 -14.04 12.65 -8.45
C LYS A 246 -13.96 11.83 -7.15
N ASN A 247 -13.67 10.53 -7.24
CA ASN A 247 -13.53 9.64 -6.10
C ASN A 247 -12.19 9.86 -5.37
N ALA A 248 -11.17 10.41 -6.03
CA ALA A 248 -9.91 10.79 -5.39
C ALA A 248 -10.06 12.14 -4.65
N SER A 249 -11.00 12.21 -3.69
CA SER A 249 -11.35 13.42 -2.95
C SER A 249 -11.65 13.13 -1.48
N ILE A 250 -11.60 14.17 -0.64
CA ILE A 250 -11.94 14.10 0.78
C ILE A 250 -13.43 13.76 0.96
N THR A 251 -14.31 14.32 0.13
CA THR A 251 -15.76 14.06 0.17
C THR A 251 -16.07 12.59 -0.11
N ALA A 252 -15.43 12.00 -1.12
CA ALA A 252 -15.61 10.58 -1.43
C ALA A 252 -15.06 9.69 -0.30
N LEU A 253 -13.86 9.98 0.20
CA LEU A 253 -13.28 9.31 1.35
C LEU A 253 -14.24 9.35 2.56
N TYR A 254 -14.66 10.53 2.99
CA TYR A 254 -15.52 10.70 4.16
C TYR A 254 -16.80 9.87 4.06
N LYS A 255 -17.47 9.92 2.89
CA LYS A 255 -18.72 9.21 2.67
C LYS A 255 -18.57 7.71 2.81
N GLU A 256 -17.55 7.13 2.18
CA GLU A 256 -17.33 5.68 2.21
C GLU A 256 -16.73 5.22 3.54
N LEU A 257 -15.85 6.03 4.14
CA LEU A 257 -15.34 5.80 5.49
C LEU A 257 -16.45 5.78 6.55
N CYS A 258 -17.49 6.60 6.42
CA CYS A 258 -18.66 6.51 7.31
C CYS A 258 -19.34 5.13 7.24
N LYS A 259 -19.38 4.50 6.06
CA LYS A 259 -19.93 3.14 5.92
C LYS A 259 -19.01 2.10 6.55
N ILE A 260 -17.70 2.20 6.33
CA ILE A 260 -16.72 1.30 6.94
C ILE A 260 -16.76 1.39 8.47
N VAL A 261 -16.78 2.62 9.01
CA VAL A 261 -16.91 2.87 10.46
C VAL A 261 -18.21 2.32 11.04
N SER A 262 -19.30 2.31 10.28
CA SER A 262 -20.57 1.71 10.73
C SER A 262 -20.52 0.19 10.87
N ARG A 263 -19.49 -0.45 10.31
CA ARG A 263 -19.22 -1.90 10.31
C ARG A 263 -17.97 -2.26 11.13
N MET A 264 -17.50 -1.34 11.97
CA MET A 264 -16.24 -1.49 12.70
C MET A 264 -16.27 -2.62 13.75
N ASP A 265 -17.45 -3.18 14.05
CA ASP A 265 -17.63 -4.38 14.87
C ASP A 265 -17.31 -5.69 14.11
N GLU A 266 -17.15 -5.64 12.79
CA GLU A 266 -16.76 -6.80 11.97
C GLU A 266 -15.26 -7.10 12.02
N PHE A 267 -14.42 -6.17 12.50
CA PHE A 267 -12.97 -6.33 12.57
C PHE A 267 -12.36 -5.71 13.83
N ASP A 268 -11.30 -6.34 14.35
CA ASP A 268 -10.60 -5.88 15.56
C ASP A 268 -9.20 -5.32 15.24
N SER A 269 -8.71 -5.54 14.02
CA SER A 269 -7.36 -5.20 13.56
C SER A 269 -7.39 -4.57 12.17
N VAL A 270 -6.55 -3.56 11.95
CA VAL A 270 -6.34 -2.95 10.64
C VAL A 270 -4.88 -3.14 10.21
N PHE A 271 -4.67 -3.65 9.00
CA PHE A 271 -3.36 -3.86 8.40
C PHE A 271 -3.18 -2.90 7.21
N PRO A 272 -2.29 -1.91 7.31
CA PRO A 272 -2.13 -0.88 6.28
C PRO A 272 -1.17 -1.26 5.16
N GLY A 273 -1.10 -0.44 4.11
CA GLY A 273 -0.12 -0.60 3.02
C GLY A 273 1.31 -0.27 3.44
N HIS A 274 1.49 0.54 4.48
CA HIS A 274 2.80 1.00 4.94
C HIS A 274 2.89 1.15 6.45
N GLY A 275 4.12 1.00 6.97
CA GLY A 275 4.46 1.37 8.34
C GLY A 275 3.95 0.41 9.40
N VAL A 276 3.40 0.95 10.49
CA VAL A 276 2.99 0.20 11.67
C VAL A 276 1.81 -0.71 11.35
N LEU A 277 1.88 -1.98 11.75
CA LEU A 277 0.86 -3.01 11.48
C LEU A 277 -0.03 -3.28 12.69
N ASP A 278 -1.10 -4.04 12.46
CA ASP A 278 -2.04 -4.49 13.49
C ASP A 278 -2.60 -3.33 14.32
N VAL A 279 -3.06 -2.30 13.61
CA VAL A 279 -3.45 -1.02 14.19
C VAL A 279 -4.91 -1.07 14.65
N SER A 280 -5.22 -0.33 15.70
CA SER A 280 -6.58 -0.26 16.24
C SER A 280 -7.55 0.31 15.19
N PRO A 281 -8.76 -0.29 15.02
CA PRO A 281 -9.84 0.27 14.21
C PRO A 281 -10.22 1.71 14.57
N GLU A 282 -9.94 2.15 15.81
CA GLU A 282 -10.12 3.55 16.23
C GLU A 282 -9.38 4.57 15.34
N MET A 283 -8.33 4.14 14.64
CA MET A 283 -7.65 4.99 13.65
C MET A 283 -8.61 5.49 12.56
N LEU A 284 -9.57 4.67 12.14
CA LEU A 284 -10.58 5.03 11.15
C LEU A 284 -11.49 6.16 11.65
N LEU A 285 -11.78 6.20 12.96
CA LEU A 285 -12.52 7.30 13.58
C LEU A 285 -11.72 8.61 13.55
N ASN A 286 -10.41 8.54 13.81
CA ASN A 286 -9.53 9.70 13.76
C ASN A 286 -9.41 10.27 12.33
N ILE A 287 -9.35 9.39 11.32
CA ILE A 287 -9.34 9.79 9.91
C ILE A 287 -10.69 10.41 9.52
N LYS A 288 -11.80 9.83 9.97
CA LYS A 288 -13.15 10.36 9.74
C LYS A 288 -13.30 11.76 10.34
N ASP A 289 -12.88 11.96 11.57
CA ASP A 289 -12.89 13.26 12.26
C ASP A 289 -12.01 14.30 11.55
N ALA A 290 -10.83 13.90 11.05
CA ALA A 290 -10.00 14.78 10.21
C ALA A 290 -10.73 15.18 8.91
N CYS A 291 -11.42 14.25 8.25
CA CYS A 291 -12.22 14.56 7.07
C CYS A 291 -13.36 15.56 7.41
N GLU A 292 -14.06 15.39 8.53
CA GLU A 292 -15.12 16.31 8.97
C GLU A 292 -14.59 17.72 9.20
N ARG A 293 -13.39 17.86 9.79
CA ARG A 293 -12.72 19.16 9.92
C ARG A 293 -12.44 19.80 8.57
N VAL A 294 -11.90 19.03 7.62
CA VAL A 294 -11.59 19.52 6.26
C VAL A 294 -12.86 19.94 5.53
N LEU A 295 -13.91 19.13 5.55
CA LEU A 295 -15.17 19.43 4.87
C LEU A 295 -15.89 20.65 5.46
N LYS A 296 -15.69 20.92 6.76
CA LYS A 296 -16.24 22.11 7.42
C LYS A 296 -15.54 23.40 6.98
N ASP A 297 -14.21 23.35 6.87
CA ASP A 297 -13.40 24.47 6.38
C ASP A 297 -12.06 23.95 5.81
N PRO A 298 -11.94 23.77 4.48
CA PRO A 298 -10.76 23.17 3.87
C PRO A 298 -9.53 24.08 3.91
N THR A 299 -9.69 25.36 4.28
CA THR A 299 -8.56 26.29 4.42
C THR A 299 -7.93 26.20 5.81
N LYS A 300 -8.66 25.67 6.80
CA LYS A 300 -8.22 25.52 8.18
C LYS A 300 -7.46 24.20 8.38
N CYS A 301 -6.25 24.16 7.83
CA CYS A 301 -5.31 23.06 8.02
C CYS A 301 -4.23 23.40 9.06
N ASP A 302 -3.53 22.37 9.55
CA ASP A 302 -2.46 22.53 10.54
C ASP A 302 -1.12 22.92 9.89
N LYS A 303 -0.93 22.52 8.62
CA LYS A 303 0.30 22.79 7.87
C LYS A 303 0.03 22.88 6.37
N VAL A 304 0.61 23.88 5.72
CA VAL A 304 0.71 23.96 4.26
C VAL A 304 2.10 23.52 3.82
N THR A 305 2.18 22.64 2.83
CA THR A 305 3.44 22.25 2.18
C THR A 305 3.40 22.61 0.71
N GLU A 306 4.53 23.12 0.22
CA GLU A 306 4.74 23.43 -1.19
C GLU A 306 5.85 22.54 -1.71
N ARG A 307 5.62 21.91 -2.86
CA ARG A 307 6.64 21.13 -3.57
C ARG A 307 6.62 21.53 -5.03
N GLU A 308 7.80 21.62 -5.63
CA GLU A 308 7.92 21.74 -7.08
C GLU A 308 8.18 20.36 -7.66
N MET A 309 7.30 19.91 -8.56
CA MET A 309 7.43 18.62 -9.23
C MET A 309 7.21 18.85 -10.73
N HIS A 310 8.20 18.48 -11.54
CA HIS A 310 8.20 18.69 -13.00
C HIS A 310 7.90 20.15 -13.40
N GLY A 311 8.48 21.12 -12.69
CA GLY A 311 8.27 22.56 -12.94
C GLY A 311 6.87 23.08 -12.57
N LYS A 312 6.03 22.27 -11.93
CA LYS A 312 4.73 22.68 -11.40
C LYS A 312 4.80 22.80 -9.89
N LYS A 313 4.35 23.94 -9.37
CA LYS A 313 4.14 24.15 -7.95
C LYS A 313 2.89 23.39 -7.50
N MET A 314 3.07 22.43 -6.61
CA MET A 314 1.98 21.74 -5.92
C MET A 314 1.86 22.27 -4.49
N VAL A 315 0.66 22.69 -4.13
CA VAL A 315 0.32 23.12 -2.77
C VAL A 315 -0.53 22.04 -2.13
N ARG A 316 -0.17 21.65 -0.91
CA ARG A 316 -0.86 20.64 -0.12
C ARG A 316 -1.23 21.20 1.25
N TYR A 317 -2.49 21.09 1.60
CA TYR A 317 -3.00 21.31 2.95
C TYR A 317 -2.88 20.00 3.72
N ASN A 318 -2.48 20.09 4.99
CA ASN A 318 -2.27 18.92 5.84
C ASN A 318 -3.04 19.15 7.13
N THR A 319 -4.09 18.36 7.33
CA THR A 319 -4.90 18.36 8.55
C THR A 319 -4.49 17.18 9.41
N MET A 320 -4.16 17.41 10.67
CA MET A 320 -3.67 16.41 11.59
C MET A 320 -4.72 15.30 11.80
N VAL A 321 -4.26 14.05 11.74
CA VAL A 321 -5.01 12.85 12.11
C VAL A 321 -4.46 12.35 13.44
N PHE A 322 -5.30 12.34 14.48
CA PHE A 322 -4.86 12.03 15.83
C PHE A 322 -4.21 10.64 15.88
N LEU A 323 -3.04 10.56 16.53
CA LEU A 323 -2.20 9.36 16.66
C LEU A 323 -1.66 8.74 15.36
N SER A 324 -1.91 9.31 14.17
CA SER A 324 -1.33 8.81 12.90
C SER A 324 -0.34 9.79 12.28
N GLY A 325 -0.78 11.03 12.01
CA GLY A 325 0.00 11.97 11.21
C GLY A 325 -0.88 13.02 10.56
N TYR A 326 -1.01 12.99 9.24
CA TYR A 326 -1.74 14.02 8.48
C TYR A 326 -2.60 13.43 7.36
N LEU A 327 -3.77 14.01 7.16
CA LEU A 327 -4.55 13.92 5.95
C LEU A 327 -4.11 15.07 5.02
N SER A 328 -3.46 14.71 3.91
CA SER A 328 -2.86 15.64 2.95
C SER A 328 -3.70 15.71 1.68
N TYR A 329 -4.05 16.93 1.24
CA TYR A 329 -4.92 17.15 0.09
C TYR A 329 -4.58 18.48 -0.61
N GLY A 330 -4.96 18.57 -1.89
CA GLY A 330 -4.86 19.76 -2.72
C GLY A 330 -6.17 20.57 -2.70
N PRO A 331 -6.14 21.84 -3.16
CA PRO A 331 -7.32 22.69 -3.20
C PRO A 331 -8.48 22.12 -4.03
N ASP A 332 -8.19 21.31 -5.04
CA ASP A 332 -9.15 20.70 -5.97
C ASP A 332 -9.61 19.29 -5.57
N GLN A 333 -9.23 18.82 -4.38
CA GLN A 333 -9.44 17.44 -3.91
C GLN A 333 -10.40 17.36 -2.72
N ILE A 334 -11.25 18.38 -2.54
CA ILE A 334 -12.26 18.45 -1.47
C ILE A 334 -13.49 17.63 -1.82
#